data_AF-A0A7X9CC85-F1
#
_entry.id   AF-A0A7X9CC85-F1
#
_cell.length_a   1.000
_cell.length_b   1.000
_cell.length_c   1.000
_cell.angle_alpha   90.00
_cell.angle_beta   90.00
_cell.angle_gamma   90.00
#
_symmetry.space_group_name_H-M   'P 1'
#
loop_
_entity.id
_entity.type
_entity.pdbx_description
1 polymer ?
#
loop_
_entity_poly.entity_id
_entity_poly.type
_entity_poly.pdbx_seq_one_letter_code
_entity_poly.pdbx_strand_id
1 'polypeptide(L)'
;MDFVGMDTDQGLGHVERLRTAARQLESRHAALSSTVQASHAFWRGPDAEAFRTTWADGAGRLLTQLVGELGQSASSLDGEVAEQETASAGETTGSGAGEDGNRGGAGPGIPGARYGGGGDGTVSPEVARAWDAMGPEDQRQVLQEIVDQELERQGHPGLDVHFEDLSDEGWAGYWTEHGGIRFWRGEHIVIDIEHATDPDALNTAAHEARHAAQDQWVEQTDGTPGWQFWREDDSAEEYERIERDHGVTQEEIEAWRENDSDYISPPEPPPSPDAPQSEHDAWHEAYREYREQPLEDDAFDTGDDFADEITLEELQQYQEDAQVTVTS
;
A
#
# COMPACT_ATOMS: atom_id res chain seq x y z
N MET A 1 8.05 -8.45 28.92
CA MET A 1 8.46 -9.08 27.67
C MET A 1 7.24 -9.83 27.21
N ASP A 2 6.43 -9.15 26.42
CA ASP A 2 5.22 -9.74 25.87
C ASP A 2 5.63 -10.58 24.66
N PHE A 3 5.01 -11.75 24.54
CA PHE A 3 5.29 -12.71 23.47
C PHE A 3 5.03 -12.05 22.11
N VAL A 4 6.06 -11.97 21.27
CA VAL A 4 5.95 -11.50 19.88
C VAL A 4 5.81 -12.72 18.99
N GLY A 5 4.61 -12.95 18.49
CA GLY A 5 4.28 -14.05 17.57
C GLY A 5 2.86 -13.90 17.01
N MET A 6 2.59 -14.54 15.87
CA MET A 6 1.25 -14.60 15.28
C MET A 6 0.27 -15.28 16.24
N ASP A 7 -0.96 -14.78 16.35
CA ASP A 7 -2.05 -15.54 16.96
C ASP A 7 -2.35 -16.75 16.05
N THR A 8 -1.95 -17.95 16.50
CA THR A 8 -2.00 -19.18 15.70
C THR A 8 -3.44 -19.63 15.44
N ASP A 9 -4.39 -19.31 16.32
CA ASP A 9 -5.82 -19.55 16.09
C ASP A 9 -6.36 -18.62 15.00
N GLN A 10 -5.93 -17.36 14.97
CA GLN A 10 -6.27 -16.44 13.87
C GLN A 10 -5.63 -16.85 12.54
N GLY A 11 -4.38 -17.31 12.57
CA GLY A 11 -3.67 -17.87 11.41
C GLY A 11 -4.40 -19.06 10.81
N LEU A 12 -4.79 -20.05 11.63
CA LEU A 12 -5.60 -21.19 11.19
C LEU A 12 -6.97 -20.77 10.65
N GLY A 13 -7.60 -19.77 11.28
CA GLY A 13 -8.84 -19.18 10.79
C GLY A 13 -8.68 -18.56 9.39
N HIS A 14 -7.54 -17.94 9.11
CA HIS A 14 -7.22 -17.36 7.81
C HIS A 14 -6.93 -18.44 6.76
N VAL A 15 -6.17 -19.48 7.11
CA VAL A 15 -5.93 -20.67 6.26
C VAL A 15 -7.24 -21.27 5.78
N GLU A 16 -8.23 -21.46 6.67
CA GLU A 16 -9.53 -22.03 6.27
C GLU A 16 -10.33 -21.09 5.37
N ARG A 17 -10.22 -19.77 5.55
CA ARG A 17 -10.82 -18.78 4.63
C ARG A 17 -10.22 -18.89 3.23
N LEU A 18 -8.89 -18.94 3.11
CA LEU A 18 -8.20 -19.10 1.83
C LEU A 18 -8.58 -20.42 1.14
N ARG A 19 -8.58 -21.54 1.87
CA ARG A 19 -9.01 -22.85 1.36
C ARG A 19 -10.48 -22.84 0.92
N THR A 20 -11.33 -22.12 1.64
CA THR A 20 -12.75 -21.96 1.28
C THR A 20 -12.92 -21.12 0.03
N ALA A 21 -12.21 -20.00 -0.08
CA ALA A 21 -12.22 -19.15 -1.27
C ALA A 21 -11.73 -19.92 -2.51
N ALA A 22 -10.62 -20.64 -2.40
CA ALA A 22 -10.08 -21.48 -3.47
C ALA A 22 -11.10 -22.52 -3.96
N ARG A 23 -11.77 -23.25 -3.05
CA ARG A 23 -12.82 -24.23 -3.40
C ARG A 23 -14.03 -23.58 -4.06
N GLN A 24 -14.46 -22.42 -3.58
CA GLN A 24 -15.59 -21.71 -4.16
C GLN A 24 -15.26 -21.20 -5.56
N LEU A 25 -14.07 -20.64 -5.75
CA LEU A 25 -13.58 -20.15 -7.03
C LEU A 25 -13.44 -21.29 -8.03
N GLU A 26 -12.83 -22.41 -7.62
CA GLU A 26 -12.70 -23.62 -8.42
C GLU A 26 -14.07 -24.15 -8.87
N SER A 27 -15.03 -24.24 -7.94
CA SER A 27 -16.39 -24.70 -8.25
C SER A 27 -17.11 -23.79 -9.25
N ARG A 28 -17.03 -22.47 -9.07
CA ARG A 28 -17.64 -21.48 -9.97
C ARG A 28 -16.97 -21.51 -11.35
N HIS A 29 -15.64 -21.57 -11.38
CA HIS A 29 -14.86 -21.71 -12.61
C HIS A 29 -15.25 -22.98 -13.36
N ALA A 30 -15.33 -24.13 -12.69
CA ALA A 30 -15.73 -25.40 -13.32
C ALA A 30 -17.15 -25.34 -13.90
N ALA A 31 -18.10 -24.73 -13.20
CA ALA A 31 -19.47 -24.55 -13.69
C ALA A 31 -19.54 -23.65 -14.93
N LEU A 32 -18.79 -22.55 -14.93
CA LEU A 32 -18.74 -21.61 -16.04
C LEU A 32 -18.03 -22.23 -17.26
N SER A 33 -16.88 -22.86 -17.05
CA SER A 33 -16.16 -23.60 -18.10
C SER A 33 -17.01 -24.73 -18.69
N SER A 34 -17.79 -25.43 -17.88
CA SER A 34 -18.75 -26.43 -18.37
C SER A 34 -19.83 -25.80 -19.25
N THR A 35 -20.38 -24.64 -18.85
CA THR A 35 -21.38 -23.90 -19.60
C THR A 35 -20.82 -23.42 -20.95
N VAL A 36 -19.61 -22.87 -20.96
CA VAL A 36 -18.92 -22.44 -22.18
C VAL A 36 -18.68 -23.63 -23.11
N GLN A 37 -18.25 -24.77 -22.60
CA GLN A 37 -18.09 -25.98 -23.41
C GLN A 37 -19.43 -26.51 -23.94
N ALA A 38 -20.50 -26.48 -23.14
CA ALA A 38 -21.83 -26.90 -23.55
C ALA A 38 -22.44 -26.02 -24.66
N SER A 39 -21.92 -24.80 -24.85
CA SER A 39 -22.36 -23.89 -25.92
C SER A 39 -22.28 -24.48 -27.33
N HIS A 40 -21.39 -25.47 -27.56
CA HIS A 40 -21.26 -26.16 -28.86
C HIS A 40 -22.59 -26.76 -29.37
N ALA A 41 -23.53 -27.05 -28.46
CA ALA A 41 -24.82 -27.62 -28.80
C ALA A 41 -25.70 -26.63 -29.59
N PHE A 42 -25.61 -25.33 -29.30
CA PHE A 42 -26.50 -24.30 -29.83
C PHE A 42 -25.79 -23.14 -30.55
N TRP A 43 -24.48 -22.95 -30.33
CA TRP A 43 -23.67 -21.91 -30.99
C TRP A 43 -22.45 -22.52 -31.68
N ARG A 44 -22.46 -22.45 -33.02
CA ARG A 44 -21.50 -23.09 -33.92
C ARG A 44 -20.96 -22.11 -34.95
N GLY A 45 -19.79 -22.42 -35.49
CA GLY A 45 -19.10 -21.60 -36.47
C GLY A 45 -17.78 -21.04 -35.94
N PRO A 46 -16.99 -20.37 -36.80
CA PRO A 46 -15.64 -19.88 -36.46
C PRO A 46 -15.62 -18.99 -35.22
N ASP A 47 -16.58 -18.08 -35.07
CA ASP A 47 -16.65 -17.16 -33.93
C ASP A 47 -16.88 -17.88 -32.61
N ALA A 48 -17.71 -18.93 -32.62
CA ALA A 48 -17.97 -19.75 -31.45
C ALA A 48 -16.75 -20.58 -31.04
N GLU A 49 -15.95 -21.03 -32.02
CA GLU A 49 -14.69 -21.72 -31.78
C GLU A 49 -13.63 -20.76 -31.24
N ALA A 50 -13.50 -19.56 -31.83
CA ALA A 50 -12.60 -18.52 -31.35
C ALA A 50 -12.92 -18.14 -29.90
N PHE A 51 -14.19 -17.90 -29.57
CA PHE A 51 -14.61 -17.60 -28.20
C PHE A 51 -14.22 -18.71 -27.21
N ARG A 52 -14.47 -19.98 -27.54
CA ARG A 52 -14.12 -21.10 -26.65
C ARG A 52 -12.62 -21.27 -26.48
N THR A 53 -11.84 -21.06 -27.53
CA THR A 53 -10.38 -21.05 -27.47
C THR A 53 -9.90 -19.90 -26.58
N THR A 54 -10.38 -18.68 -26.80
CA THR A 54 -10.02 -17.51 -25.98
C THR A 54 -10.44 -17.68 -24.53
N TRP A 55 -11.60 -18.27 -24.25
CA TRP A 55 -12.02 -18.61 -22.89
C TRP A 55 -11.03 -19.57 -22.22
N ALA A 56 -10.69 -20.67 -22.91
CA ALA A 56 -9.78 -21.68 -22.39
C ALA A 56 -8.36 -21.12 -22.18
N ASP A 57 -7.91 -20.25 -23.08
CA ASP A 57 -6.57 -19.67 -23.08
C ASP A 57 -6.44 -18.41 -22.21
N GLY A 58 -7.52 -17.70 -21.94
CA GLY A 58 -7.53 -16.50 -21.11
C GLY A 58 -8.06 -16.80 -19.71
N ALA A 59 -9.33 -16.43 -19.49
CA ALA A 59 -9.99 -16.51 -18.19
C ALA A 59 -9.90 -17.90 -17.53
N GLY A 60 -9.99 -18.99 -18.30
CA GLY A 60 -9.89 -20.35 -17.76
C GLY A 60 -8.52 -20.67 -17.17
N ARG A 61 -7.44 -20.19 -17.80
CA ARG A 61 -6.07 -20.35 -17.28
C ARG A 61 -5.85 -19.50 -16.03
N LEU A 62 -6.25 -18.22 -16.07
CA LEU A 62 -6.10 -17.30 -14.94
C LEU A 62 -6.85 -17.78 -13.70
N LEU A 63 -8.10 -18.22 -13.85
CA LEU A 63 -8.88 -18.76 -12.73
C LEU A 63 -8.23 -20.03 -12.15
N THR A 64 -7.59 -20.85 -12.98
CA THR A 64 -6.84 -22.02 -12.52
C THR A 64 -5.59 -21.61 -11.75
N GLN A 65 -4.88 -20.59 -12.22
CA GLN A 65 -3.70 -20.04 -11.55
C GLN A 65 -4.05 -19.44 -10.19
N LEU A 66 -5.07 -18.58 -10.12
CA LEU A 66 -5.54 -17.96 -8.86
C LEU A 66 -5.97 -18.99 -7.82
N VAL A 67 -6.64 -20.07 -8.23
CA VAL A 67 -6.96 -21.18 -7.33
C VAL A 67 -5.68 -21.83 -6.78
N GLY A 68 -4.65 -21.98 -7.61
CA GLY A 68 -3.35 -22.51 -7.23
C GLY A 68 -2.56 -21.58 -6.29
N GLU A 69 -2.64 -20.27 -6.50
CA GLU A 69 -2.01 -19.26 -5.65
C GLU A 69 -2.67 -19.23 -4.26
N LEU A 70 -4.00 -19.15 -4.19
CA LEU A 70 -4.74 -19.24 -2.92
C LEU A 70 -4.42 -20.51 -2.14
N GLY A 71 -4.24 -21.64 -2.85
CA GLY A 71 -3.84 -22.91 -2.25
C GLY A 71 -2.40 -22.91 -1.72
N GLN A 72 -1.47 -22.27 -2.44
CA GLN A 72 -0.09 -22.10 -2.01
C GLN A 72 0.02 -21.18 -0.79
N SER A 73 -0.61 -20.00 -0.83
CA SER A 73 -0.65 -19.08 0.32
C SER A 73 -1.24 -19.74 1.56
N ALA A 74 -2.31 -20.52 1.41
CA ALA A 74 -2.88 -21.27 2.52
C ALA A 74 -1.94 -22.35 3.06
N SER A 75 -1.07 -22.93 2.23
CA SER A 75 -0.12 -23.97 2.64
C SER A 75 1.10 -23.36 3.32
N SER A 76 1.59 -22.22 2.84
CA SER A 76 2.69 -21.48 3.46
C SER A 76 2.30 -21.02 4.87
N LEU A 77 1.15 -20.34 5.01
CA LEU A 77 0.68 -19.86 6.32
C LEU A 77 0.41 -21.00 7.32
N ASP A 78 -0.13 -22.13 6.86
CA ASP A 78 -0.32 -23.33 7.70
C ASP A 78 1.04 -23.89 8.19
N GLY A 79 2.09 -23.79 7.36
CA GLY A 79 3.47 -24.11 7.72
C GLY A 79 4.05 -23.16 8.76
N GLU A 80 3.89 -21.85 8.54
CA GLU A 80 4.36 -20.80 9.46
C GLU A 80 3.69 -20.90 10.83
N VAL A 81 2.38 -21.17 10.88
CA VAL A 81 1.66 -21.47 12.13
C VAL A 81 2.31 -22.67 12.85
N ALA A 82 2.58 -23.77 12.13
CA ALA A 82 3.17 -24.97 12.73
C ALA A 82 4.61 -24.75 13.22
N GLU A 83 5.40 -23.94 12.50
CA GLU A 83 6.75 -23.55 12.91
C GLU A 83 6.73 -22.72 14.18
N GLN A 84 5.81 -21.75 14.28
CA GLN A 84 5.68 -20.93 15.48
C GLN A 84 5.21 -21.74 16.70
N GLU A 85 4.23 -22.64 16.53
CA GLU A 85 3.82 -23.56 17.59
C GLU A 85 4.99 -24.43 18.06
N THR A 86 5.82 -24.89 17.13
CA THR A 86 7.02 -25.68 17.45
C THR A 86 8.08 -24.85 18.19
N ALA A 87 8.34 -23.62 17.74
CA ALA A 87 9.28 -22.71 18.38
C ALA A 87 8.83 -22.34 19.80
N SER A 88 7.53 -22.05 19.97
CA SER A 88 6.90 -21.69 21.25
C SER A 88 6.85 -22.88 22.22
N ALA A 89 6.76 -24.11 21.71
CA ALA A 89 6.88 -25.33 22.51
C ALA A 89 8.33 -25.61 22.97
N GLY A 90 9.34 -25.03 22.32
CA GLY A 90 10.76 -25.25 22.59
C GLY A 90 11.33 -24.50 23.80
N GLU A 91 10.65 -23.48 24.33
CA GLU A 91 11.17 -22.60 25.39
C GLU A 91 11.04 -23.12 26.83
N THR A 92 10.67 -24.39 27.02
CA THR A 92 10.66 -25.02 28.36
C THR A 92 11.78 -26.04 28.53
N THR A 93 13.06 -25.64 28.36
CA THR A 93 14.23 -26.16 29.13
C THR A 93 15.59 -25.58 28.68
N GLY A 94 16.19 -24.72 29.53
CA GLY A 94 17.59 -24.82 30.00
C GLY A 94 18.80 -24.50 29.10
N SER A 95 19.43 -23.34 29.39
CA SER A 95 20.89 -23.03 29.40
C SER A 95 21.78 -23.25 28.16
N GLY A 96 22.09 -22.13 27.48
CA GLY A 96 23.43 -21.53 27.43
C GLY A 96 24.49 -22.11 26.47
N ALA A 97 24.84 -21.35 25.44
CA ALA A 97 26.21 -21.08 24.96
C ALA A 97 26.14 -20.05 23.81
N GLY A 98 26.93 -18.98 23.90
CA GLY A 98 26.93 -17.92 22.88
C GLY A 98 27.63 -18.29 21.59
N GLU A 99 27.37 -17.52 20.55
CA GLU A 99 28.31 -17.25 19.48
C GLU A 99 27.94 -15.90 18.84
N ASP A 100 28.96 -15.04 18.73
CA ASP A 100 28.95 -13.82 17.93
C ASP A 100 28.47 -14.12 16.50
N GLY A 101 27.59 -13.26 16.00
CA GLY A 101 27.04 -13.37 14.66
C GLY A 101 26.40 -12.08 14.21
N ASN A 102 27.23 -11.07 13.98
CA ASN A 102 26.92 -9.88 13.18
C ASN A 102 26.18 -10.28 11.90
N ARG A 103 24.86 -10.04 11.87
CA ARG A 103 24.03 -10.03 10.66
C ARG A 103 23.22 -8.74 10.70
N GLY A 104 23.76 -7.70 10.06
CA GLY A 104 22.90 -6.70 9.43
C GLY A 104 22.08 -7.44 8.39
N GLY A 105 20.81 -7.67 8.71
CA GLY A 105 19.82 -8.24 7.82
C GLY A 105 19.02 -7.09 7.26
N ALA A 106 19.31 -6.72 6.02
CA ALA A 106 18.42 -5.93 5.20
C ALA A 106 17.02 -6.55 5.24
N GLY A 107 16.03 -5.74 5.61
CA GLY A 107 14.63 -6.12 5.55
C GLY A 107 14.22 -6.43 4.11
N PRO A 108 13.31 -7.40 3.88
CA PRO A 108 12.79 -7.64 2.56
C PRO A 108 11.83 -6.50 2.19
N GLY A 109 12.22 -5.66 1.22
CA GLY A 109 11.33 -4.65 0.64
C GLY A 109 10.05 -5.31 0.12
N ILE A 110 8.90 -4.74 0.50
CA ILE A 110 7.59 -5.22 0.07
C ILE A 110 7.39 -4.78 -1.38
N PRO A 111 7.07 -5.70 -2.30
CA PRO A 111 6.63 -5.32 -3.64
C PRO A 111 5.34 -4.50 -3.56
N GLY A 112 5.35 -3.25 -4.02
CA GLY A 112 4.19 -2.36 -4.01
C GLY A 112 4.02 -1.50 -2.75
N ALA A 113 5.02 -1.42 -1.87
CA ALA A 113 5.09 -0.34 -0.87
C ALA A 113 5.83 0.85 -1.50
N ARG A 114 5.15 1.99 -1.62
CA ARG A 114 5.77 3.27 -1.98
C ARG A 114 6.21 3.90 -0.66
N TYR A 115 7.50 4.18 -0.52
CA TYR A 115 8.10 4.58 0.75
C TYR A 115 8.05 6.10 0.85
N GLY A 116 7.59 6.70 1.94
CA GLY A 116 7.46 8.16 1.96
C GLY A 116 7.48 8.76 3.36
N GLY A 117 7.58 10.08 3.40
CA GLY A 117 7.62 10.86 4.63
C GLY A 117 9.01 11.41 4.95
N GLY A 118 9.14 12.70 4.73
CA GLY A 118 10.37 13.48 4.89
C GLY A 118 10.50 14.54 3.80
N GLY A 119 9.38 15.13 3.38
CA GLY A 119 9.35 16.28 2.47
C GLY A 119 10.08 17.49 3.06
N ASP A 120 10.21 18.57 2.29
CA ASP A 120 10.83 19.81 2.78
C ASP A 120 9.83 20.90 3.18
N GLY A 121 8.53 20.67 2.95
CA GLY A 121 7.45 21.49 3.46
C GLY A 121 7.47 21.53 4.98
N THR A 122 7.17 22.67 5.57
CA THR A 122 7.22 22.87 7.02
C THR A 122 6.00 23.61 7.51
N VAL A 123 5.24 22.97 8.39
CA VAL A 123 4.07 23.59 9.01
C VAL A 123 4.44 24.84 9.80
N SER A 124 3.51 25.80 9.82
CA SER A 124 3.73 27.03 10.56
C SER A 124 3.99 26.75 12.06
N PRO A 125 4.75 27.60 12.77
CA PRO A 125 5.01 27.40 14.19
C PRO A 125 3.75 27.35 15.07
N GLU A 126 2.65 27.92 14.59
CA GLU A 126 1.37 27.89 15.28
C GLU A 126 0.67 26.53 15.13
N VAL A 127 0.65 25.98 13.92
CA VAL A 127 0.20 24.61 13.64
C VAL A 127 1.04 23.60 14.41
N ALA A 128 2.37 23.72 14.39
CA ALA A 128 3.26 22.84 15.14
C ALA A 128 2.95 22.84 16.65
N ARG A 129 2.73 24.02 17.25
CA ARG A 129 2.35 24.11 18.68
C ARG A 129 0.98 23.51 18.97
N ALA A 130 0.02 23.70 18.07
CA ALA A 130 -1.31 23.13 18.20
C ALA A 130 -1.27 21.60 18.06
N TRP A 131 -0.41 21.08 17.17
CA TRP A 131 -0.09 19.67 17.03
C TRP A 131 0.52 19.08 18.30
N ASP A 132 1.58 19.70 18.82
CA ASP A 132 2.28 19.29 20.04
C ASP A 132 1.38 19.32 21.29
N ALA A 133 0.33 20.14 21.27
CA ALA A 133 -0.63 20.25 22.36
C ALA A 133 -1.65 19.09 22.38
N MET A 134 -1.80 18.35 21.28
CA MET A 134 -2.68 17.20 21.19
C MET A 134 -2.08 15.98 21.90
N GLY A 135 -2.95 15.11 22.40
CA GLY A 135 -2.52 13.79 22.87
C GLY A 135 -2.17 12.89 21.66
N PRO A 136 -1.28 11.89 21.80
CA PRO A 136 -0.93 11.00 20.69
C PRO A 136 -2.12 10.26 20.06
N GLU A 137 -3.18 10.00 20.82
CA GLU A 137 -4.41 9.40 20.29
C GLU A 137 -5.24 10.39 19.45
N ASP A 138 -5.22 11.68 19.82
CA ASP A 138 -5.90 12.72 19.06
C ASP A 138 -5.12 13.02 17.76
N GLN A 139 -3.78 13.07 17.83
CA GLN A 139 -2.90 13.21 16.65
C GLN A 139 -3.19 12.13 15.60
N ARG A 140 -3.26 10.85 16.01
CA ARG A 140 -3.58 9.75 15.09
C ARG A 140 -4.98 9.85 14.46
N GLN A 141 -5.98 10.27 15.23
CA GLN A 141 -7.33 10.48 14.70
C GLN A 141 -7.37 11.64 13.69
N VAL A 142 -6.60 12.70 13.94
CA VAL A 142 -6.48 13.83 13.01
C VAL A 142 -5.73 13.42 11.73
N LEU A 143 -4.67 12.60 11.82
CA LEU A 143 -3.99 12.07 10.63
C LEU A 143 -4.92 11.20 9.77
N GLN A 144 -5.73 10.34 10.40
CA GLN A 144 -6.77 9.57 9.71
C GLN A 144 -7.76 10.48 8.97
N GLU A 145 -8.27 11.52 9.66
CA GLU A 145 -9.21 12.47 9.06
C GLU A 145 -8.59 13.26 7.90
N ILE A 146 -7.32 13.63 8.00
CA ILE A 146 -6.59 14.29 6.90
C ILE A 146 -6.51 13.37 5.69
N VAL A 147 -6.09 12.11 5.87
CA VAL A 147 -6.04 11.13 4.78
C VAL A 147 -7.41 10.97 4.12
N ASP A 148 -8.46 10.83 4.93
CA ASP A 148 -9.83 10.65 4.42
C ASP A 148 -10.28 11.86 3.59
N GLN A 149 -10.02 13.08 4.05
CA GLN A 149 -10.38 14.29 3.33
C GLN A 149 -9.52 14.54 2.09
N GLU A 150 -8.22 14.24 2.12
CA GLU A 150 -7.35 14.33 0.95
C GLU A 150 -7.78 13.36 -0.15
N LEU A 151 -8.15 12.13 0.21
CA LEU A 151 -8.68 11.15 -0.74
C LEU A 151 -10.06 11.56 -1.27
N GLU A 152 -10.94 12.08 -0.41
CA GLU A 152 -12.27 12.55 -0.83
C GLU A 152 -12.15 13.70 -1.86
N ARG A 153 -11.24 14.66 -1.64
CA ARG A 153 -10.97 15.76 -2.59
C ARG A 153 -10.48 15.25 -3.95
N GLN A 154 -9.77 14.13 -3.94
CA GLN A 154 -9.25 13.46 -5.13
C GLN A 154 -10.26 12.47 -5.74
N GLY A 155 -11.47 12.36 -5.18
CA GLY A 155 -12.56 11.54 -5.73
C GLY A 155 -12.50 10.07 -5.30
N HIS A 156 -11.69 9.73 -4.32
CA HIS A 156 -11.46 8.37 -3.85
C HIS A 156 -12.02 8.15 -2.44
N PRO A 157 -12.36 6.91 -2.06
CA PRO A 157 -12.75 6.61 -0.68
C PRO A 157 -11.57 6.78 0.27
N GLY A 158 -11.85 7.17 1.51
CA GLY A 158 -10.86 7.15 2.59
C GLY A 158 -10.27 5.75 2.82
N LEU A 159 -9.04 5.73 3.34
CA LEU A 159 -8.26 4.52 3.61
C LEU A 159 -7.91 4.43 5.08
N ASP A 160 -7.86 3.20 5.61
CA ASP A 160 -7.42 2.99 6.98
C ASP A 160 -5.92 3.38 7.13
N VAL A 161 -5.63 4.19 8.15
CA VAL A 161 -4.26 4.56 8.56
C VAL A 161 -3.87 3.75 9.78
N HIS A 162 -2.80 2.98 9.66
CA HIS A 162 -2.22 2.18 10.73
C HIS A 162 -0.97 2.84 11.28
N PHE A 163 -0.77 2.73 12.59
CA PHE A 163 0.37 3.33 13.29
C PHE A 163 1.20 2.23 13.91
N GLU A 164 2.42 2.04 13.39
CA GLU A 164 3.31 0.96 13.78
C GLU A 164 4.70 1.48 14.12
N ASP A 165 5.47 0.71 14.88
CA ASP A 165 6.89 0.99 15.09
C ASP A 165 7.66 0.56 13.84
N LEU A 166 8.21 1.55 13.12
CA LEU A 166 9.03 1.41 11.92
C LEU A 166 10.50 1.82 12.18
N SER A 167 10.90 1.92 13.46
CA SER A 167 12.22 2.44 13.84
C SER A 167 13.39 1.56 13.37
N ASP A 168 13.18 0.26 13.16
CA ASP A 168 14.18 -0.66 12.63
C ASP A 168 14.36 -0.47 11.10
N GLU A 169 13.33 0.02 10.42
CA GLU A 169 13.28 0.27 8.97
C GLU A 169 13.71 1.70 8.61
N GLY A 170 13.54 2.65 9.55
CA GLY A 170 13.91 4.06 9.39
C GLY A 170 12.95 4.84 8.49
N TRP A 171 11.69 4.42 8.39
CA TRP A 171 10.67 5.03 7.54
C TRP A 171 9.72 5.91 8.37
N ALA A 172 9.23 6.99 7.77
CA ALA A 172 8.22 7.85 8.37
C ALA A 172 6.79 7.35 8.07
N GLY A 173 6.56 6.84 6.86
CA GLY A 173 5.32 6.18 6.47
C GLY A 173 5.45 5.45 5.13
N TYR A 174 4.37 4.79 4.73
CA TYR A 174 4.21 4.23 3.39
C TYR A 174 2.74 3.94 3.10
N TRP A 175 2.36 4.06 1.84
CA TRP A 175 1.14 3.50 1.28
C TRP A 175 1.42 2.13 0.63
N THR A 176 0.44 1.23 0.68
CA THR A 176 0.50 -0.05 -0.04
C THR A 176 -0.87 -0.54 -0.53
N GLU A 177 -0.91 -1.01 -1.79
CA GLU A 177 -2.07 -1.64 -2.44
C GLU A 177 -2.35 -3.06 -1.89
N HIS A 178 -1.27 -3.81 -1.64
CA HIS A 178 -1.31 -5.23 -1.31
C HIS A 178 -0.78 -5.48 0.10
N GLY A 179 -1.69 -5.63 1.07
CA GLY A 179 -1.35 -6.01 2.45
C GLY A 179 -0.63 -7.36 2.56
N GLY A 180 0.70 -7.31 2.51
CA GLY A 180 1.61 -8.44 2.69
C GLY A 180 2.31 -8.47 4.06
N ILE A 181 2.22 -7.41 4.86
CA ILE A 181 2.85 -7.33 6.18
C ILE A 181 1.79 -6.97 7.23
N ARG A 182 1.83 -7.73 8.34
CA ARG A 182 1.14 -7.46 9.62
C ARG A 182 -0.39 -7.24 9.52
N PHE A 183 -1.13 -8.34 9.43
CA PHE A 183 -2.57 -8.45 9.81
C PHE A 183 -3.64 -7.72 8.98
N TRP A 184 -3.32 -6.64 8.26
CA TRP A 184 -4.29 -5.85 7.49
C TRP A 184 -4.51 -6.42 6.08
N ARG A 185 -5.72 -6.24 5.54
CA ARG A 185 -6.09 -6.73 4.20
C ARG A 185 -6.65 -5.57 3.39
N GLY A 186 -6.13 -5.40 2.17
CA GLY A 186 -6.53 -4.33 1.26
C GLY A 186 -5.55 -3.16 1.30
N GLU A 187 -5.88 -2.13 0.54
CA GLU A 187 -5.16 -0.87 0.47
C GLU A 187 -5.20 -0.15 1.82
N HIS A 188 -4.05 0.34 2.30
CA HIS A 188 -3.94 1.08 3.55
C HIS A 188 -2.66 1.91 3.59
N ILE A 189 -2.62 2.85 4.54
CA ILE A 189 -1.44 3.66 4.85
C ILE A 189 -0.88 3.22 6.19
N VAL A 190 0.44 3.17 6.33
CA VAL A 190 1.13 2.95 7.59
C VAL A 190 2.01 4.16 7.89
N ILE A 191 1.91 4.71 9.10
CA ILE A 191 2.75 5.80 9.58
C ILE A 191 3.52 5.32 10.82
N ASP A 192 4.79 5.69 10.92
CA ASP A 192 5.58 5.39 12.11
C ASP A 192 4.97 6.04 13.36
N ILE A 193 4.86 5.26 14.43
CA ILE A 193 4.17 5.68 15.65
C ILE A 193 4.93 6.78 16.39
N GLU A 194 6.26 6.85 16.27
CA GLU A 194 7.06 7.95 16.83
C GLU A 194 6.94 9.19 15.93
N HIS A 195 7.03 9.01 14.61
CA HIS A 195 6.85 10.07 13.61
C HIS A 195 5.47 10.72 13.69
N ALA A 196 4.41 9.96 13.95
CA ALA A 196 3.05 10.48 14.10
C ALA A 196 2.90 11.58 15.18
N THR A 197 3.88 11.71 16.07
CA THR A 197 3.91 12.78 17.08
C THR A 197 4.62 14.05 16.62
N ASP A 198 5.41 13.97 15.55
CA ASP A 198 6.07 15.11 14.90
C ASP A 198 5.05 15.85 14.00
N PRO A 199 5.00 17.19 14.01
CA PRO A 199 4.17 17.94 13.08
C PRO A 199 4.42 17.63 11.59
N ASP A 200 5.61 17.13 11.23
CA ASP A 200 5.94 16.65 9.88
C ASP A 200 5.08 15.44 9.43
N ALA A 201 4.45 14.73 10.37
CA ALA A 201 3.49 13.68 10.01
C ALA A 201 2.30 14.20 9.18
N LEU A 202 2.00 15.50 9.24
CA LEU A 202 1.00 16.16 8.40
C LEU A 202 1.39 16.12 6.91
N ASN A 203 2.67 16.37 6.60
CA ASN A 203 3.23 16.24 5.26
C ASN A 203 3.12 14.77 4.79
N THR A 204 3.55 13.86 5.66
CA THR A 204 3.56 12.41 5.36
C THR A 204 2.15 11.89 5.07
N ALA A 205 1.14 12.27 5.85
CA ALA A 205 -0.25 11.85 5.62
C ALA A 205 -0.77 12.27 4.24
N ALA A 206 -0.54 13.52 3.84
CA ALA A 206 -0.94 14.01 2.52
C ALA A 206 -0.15 13.35 1.38
N HIS A 207 1.16 13.13 1.58
CA HIS A 207 2.04 12.42 0.64
C HIS A 207 1.55 10.99 0.39
N GLU A 208 1.29 10.21 1.45
CA GLU A 208 0.83 8.82 1.30
C GLU A 208 -0.59 8.73 0.72
N ALA A 209 -1.47 9.69 1.05
CA ALA A 209 -2.79 9.79 0.41
C ALA A 209 -2.67 10.11 -1.09
N ARG A 210 -1.63 10.84 -1.52
CA ARG A 210 -1.38 11.12 -2.93
C ARG A 210 -0.97 9.86 -3.70
N HIS A 211 -0.12 9.02 -3.12
CA HIS A 211 0.26 7.73 -3.72
C HIS A 211 -0.96 6.83 -3.98
N ALA A 212 -1.87 6.75 -3.01
CA ALA A 212 -3.14 6.04 -3.18
C ALA A 212 -3.97 6.60 -4.35
N ALA A 213 -4.11 7.92 -4.44
CA ALA A 213 -4.88 8.56 -5.50
C ALA A 213 -4.27 8.35 -6.89
N GLN A 214 -2.94 8.47 -7.01
CA GLN A 214 -2.19 8.18 -8.24
C GLN A 214 -2.43 6.75 -8.70
N ASP A 215 -2.37 5.78 -7.79
CA ASP A 215 -2.60 4.38 -8.09
C ASP A 215 -4.02 4.15 -8.63
N GLN A 216 -5.03 4.68 -7.92
CA GLN A 216 -6.43 4.59 -8.33
C GLN A 216 -6.69 5.21 -9.71
N TRP A 217 -6.03 6.33 -10.07
CA TRP A 217 -6.17 6.91 -11.41
C TRP A 217 -5.45 6.10 -12.49
N VAL A 218 -4.30 5.52 -12.19
CA VAL A 218 -3.63 4.57 -13.10
C VAL A 218 -4.53 3.37 -13.36
N GLU A 219 -5.13 2.78 -12.32
CA GLU A 219 -6.07 1.66 -12.44
C GLU A 219 -7.36 2.02 -13.18
N GLN A 220 -7.95 3.18 -12.92
CA GLN A 220 -9.18 3.63 -13.60
C GLN A 220 -8.96 3.87 -15.10
N THR A 221 -7.76 4.29 -15.47
CA THR A 221 -7.39 4.55 -16.86
C THR A 221 -6.74 3.35 -17.54
N ASP A 222 -6.58 2.22 -16.84
CA ASP A 222 -6.12 0.99 -17.45
C ASP A 222 -7.15 0.53 -18.49
N GLY A 223 -6.67 0.44 -19.74
CA GLY A 223 -7.48 -0.02 -20.85
C GLY A 223 -8.03 -1.42 -20.59
N THR A 224 -9.14 -1.73 -21.23
CA THR A 224 -9.76 -3.06 -21.12
C THR A 224 -8.72 -4.16 -21.38
N PRO A 225 -8.41 -5.03 -20.40
CA PRO A 225 -7.40 -6.07 -20.57
C PRO A 225 -7.72 -6.90 -21.82
N GLY A 226 -6.72 -7.32 -22.60
CA GLY A 226 -6.96 -7.97 -23.91
C GLY A 226 -7.84 -9.24 -23.86
N TRP A 227 -8.02 -9.85 -22.68
CA TRP A 227 -8.93 -10.96 -22.45
C TRP A 227 -10.41 -10.55 -22.26
N GLN A 228 -10.68 -9.27 -22.00
CA GLN A 228 -12.01 -8.64 -21.87
C GLN A 228 -12.47 -7.93 -23.16
N PHE A 229 -12.03 -8.38 -24.34
CA PHE A 229 -12.33 -7.76 -25.66
C PHE A 229 -13.81 -7.48 -25.99
N TRP A 230 -14.76 -7.96 -25.17
CA TRP A 230 -16.19 -7.70 -25.27
C TRP A 230 -16.66 -6.45 -24.51
N ARG A 231 -15.79 -5.83 -23.70
CA ARG A 231 -16.05 -4.56 -23.00
C ARG A 231 -15.57 -3.41 -23.87
N GLU A 232 -16.32 -2.31 -23.90
CA GLU A 232 -15.86 -1.07 -24.53
C GLU A 232 -14.69 -0.53 -23.69
N ASP A 233 -13.66 -0.04 -24.39
CA ASP A 233 -12.49 0.55 -23.75
C ASP A 233 -12.80 2.02 -23.46
N ASP A 234 -13.18 2.27 -22.22
CA ASP A 234 -13.63 3.59 -21.76
C ASP A 234 -12.47 4.44 -21.21
N SER A 235 -11.21 3.96 -21.29
CA SER A 235 -10.02 4.63 -20.73
C SER A 235 -9.85 6.08 -21.20
N ALA A 236 -10.19 6.40 -22.44
CA ALA A 236 -10.17 7.78 -22.94
C ALA A 236 -11.19 8.68 -22.24
N GLU A 237 -12.38 8.17 -21.94
CA GLU A 237 -13.40 8.92 -21.19
C GLU A 237 -12.99 9.11 -19.72
N GLU A 238 -12.28 8.13 -19.16
CA GLU A 238 -11.71 8.18 -17.81
C GLU A 238 -10.63 9.27 -17.70
N TYR A 239 -9.68 9.35 -18.65
CA TYR A 239 -8.70 10.45 -18.71
C TYR A 239 -9.38 11.82 -18.78
N GLU A 240 -10.35 11.99 -19.70
CA GLU A 240 -11.07 13.27 -19.84
C GLU A 240 -11.85 13.64 -18.57
N ARG A 241 -12.31 12.65 -17.80
CA ARG A 241 -12.98 12.88 -16.52
C ARG A 241 -12.00 13.33 -15.45
N ILE A 242 -10.90 12.60 -15.29
CA ILE A 242 -9.89 12.88 -14.27
C ILE A 242 -9.28 14.27 -14.47
N GLU A 243 -8.92 14.64 -15.70
CA GLU A 243 -8.38 15.97 -16.01
C GLU A 243 -9.39 17.08 -15.69
N ARG A 244 -10.68 16.86 -16.00
CA ARG A 244 -11.73 17.85 -15.77
C ARG A 244 -12.02 18.05 -14.29
N ASP A 245 -12.09 16.96 -13.54
CA ASP A 245 -12.61 16.96 -12.17
C ASP A 245 -11.48 17.20 -11.15
N HIS A 246 -10.25 16.78 -11.46
CA HIS A 246 -9.10 16.83 -10.54
C HIS A 246 -7.88 17.58 -11.10
N GLY A 247 -7.91 18.00 -12.37
CA GLY A 247 -6.79 18.72 -12.99
C GLY A 247 -5.59 17.85 -13.37
N VAL A 248 -5.69 16.53 -13.17
CA VAL A 248 -4.63 15.56 -13.47
C VAL A 248 -4.71 15.11 -14.93
N THR A 249 -3.65 15.35 -15.68
CA THR A 249 -3.58 15.12 -17.11
C THR A 249 -3.26 13.67 -17.46
N GLN A 250 -3.57 13.30 -18.70
CA GLN A 250 -3.15 12.00 -19.26
C GLN A 250 -1.62 11.83 -19.25
N GLU A 251 -0.86 12.91 -19.51
CA GLU A 251 0.61 12.86 -19.53
C GLU A 251 1.17 12.52 -18.14
N GLU A 252 0.61 13.09 -17.08
CA GLU A 252 0.99 12.77 -15.69
C GLU A 252 0.69 11.32 -15.34
N ILE A 253 -0.53 10.85 -15.62
CA ILE A 253 -0.93 9.45 -15.32
C ILE A 253 -0.09 8.44 -16.12
N GLU A 254 0.23 8.74 -17.38
CA GLU A 254 1.12 7.89 -18.17
C GLU A 254 2.55 7.90 -17.63
N ALA A 255 3.06 9.06 -17.19
CA ALA A 255 4.37 9.15 -16.54
C ALA A 255 4.44 8.35 -15.24
N TRP A 256 3.39 8.38 -14.42
CA TRP A 256 3.28 7.57 -13.21
C TRP A 256 3.24 6.08 -13.52
N ARG A 257 2.42 5.66 -14.50
CA ARG A 257 2.33 4.25 -14.93
C ARG A 257 3.69 3.74 -15.44
N GLU A 258 4.40 4.55 -16.23
CA GLU A 258 5.74 4.20 -16.70
C GLU A 258 6.74 4.12 -15.54
N ASN A 259 6.71 5.09 -14.62
CA ASN A 259 7.59 5.12 -13.47
C ASN A 259 7.35 3.95 -12.50
N ASP A 260 6.10 3.57 -12.24
CA ASP A 260 5.76 2.41 -11.39
C ASP A 260 6.43 1.12 -11.90
N SER A 261 6.50 0.95 -13.23
CA SER A 261 7.11 -0.23 -13.85
C SER A 261 8.64 -0.32 -13.71
N ASP A 262 9.32 0.80 -13.42
CA ASP A 262 10.78 0.91 -13.25
C ASP A 262 11.11 1.80 -12.04
N TYR A 263 10.39 1.60 -10.95
CA TYR A 263 10.47 2.45 -9.76
C TYR A 263 11.80 2.26 -9.02
N ILE A 264 12.45 3.38 -8.72
CA ILE A 264 13.66 3.43 -7.90
C ILE A 264 13.24 3.57 -6.44
N SER A 265 13.65 2.64 -5.59
CA SER A 265 13.42 2.70 -4.14
C SER A 265 14.29 3.78 -3.47
N PRO A 266 13.87 4.32 -2.31
CA PRO A 266 14.69 5.27 -1.58
C PRO A 266 16.03 4.64 -1.18
N PRO A 267 17.09 5.45 -1.02
CA PRO A 267 18.35 4.93 -0.51
C PRO A 267 18.17 4.41 0.92
N GLU A 268 19.04 3.48 1.31
CA GLU A 268 19.20 3.03 2.70
C GLU A 268 19.29 4.22 3.68
N PRO A 269 19.02 4.02 4.98
CA PRO A 269 19.00 5.11 5.97
C PRO A 269 20.22 6.03 5.90
N PRO A 270 20.03 7.35 6.18
CA PRO A 270 21.08 8.33 6.02
C PRO A 270 22.34 7.94 6.80
N PRO A 271 23.54 8.21 6.24
CA PRO A 271 24.77 7.88 6.90
C PRO A 271 24.88 8.60 8.24
N SER A 272 25.55 7.95 9.21
CA SER A 272 25.82 8.51 10.53
C SER A 272 26.40 9.93 10.44
N PRO A 273 26.09 10.85 11.37
CA PRO A 273 26.64 12.22 11.35
C PRO A 273 28.18 12.30 11.34
N ASP A 274 28.86 11.24 11.77
CA ASP A 274 30.32 11.14 11.79
C ASP A 274 30.91 10.48 10.53
N ALA A 275 30.08 10.11 9.55
CA ALA A 275 30.52 9.49 8.31
C ALA A 275 31.32 10.46 7.41
N PRO A 276 32.16 9.95 6.49
CA PRO A 276 32.83 10.79 5.52
C PRO A 276 31.85 11.60 4.68
N GLN A 277 32.18 12.87 4.37
CA GLN A 277 31.34 13.74 3.51
C GLN A 277 30.94 13.07 2.19
N SER A 278 31.82 12.26 1.60
CA SER A 278 31.52 11.54 0.35
C SER A 278 30.37 10.54 0.48
N GLU A 279 30.14 9.97 1.67
CA GLU A 279 28.99 9.09 1.92
C GLU A 279 27.70 9.91 2.03
N HIS A 280 27.73 11.06 2.71
CA HIS A 280 26.61 12.00 2.72
C HIS A 280 26.28 12.50 1.31
N ASP A 281 27.28 12.92 0.52
CA ASP A 281 27.10 13.40 -0.84
C ASP A 281 26.48 12.32 -1.75
N ALA A 282 26.94 11.07 -1.62
CA ALA A 282 26.39 9.95 -2.38
C ALA A 282 24.95 9.61 -1.98
N TRP A 283 24.65 9.66 -0.68
CA TRP A 283 23.29 9.47 -0.18
C TRP A 283 22.35 10.57 -0.68
N HIS A 284 22.75 11.84 -0.60
CA HIS A 284 21.94 12.96 -1.10
C HIS A 284 21.71 12.92 -2.61
N GLU A 285 22.66 12.41 -3.39
CA GLU A 285 22.46 12.21 -4.82
C GLU A 285 21.41 11.13 -5.09
N ALA A 286 21.53 9.97 -4.43
CA ALA A 286 20.56 8.88 -4.57
C ALA A 286 19.16 9.28 -4.07
N TYR A 287 19.08 10.02 -2.97
CA TYR A 287 17.82 10.54 -2.43
C TYR A 287 17.18 11.56 -3.38
N ARG A 288 17.99 12.36 -4.09
CA ARG A 288 17.47 13.29 -5.10
C ARG A 288 16.92 12.54 -6.32
N GLU A 289 17.67 11.56 -6.83
CA GLU A 289 17.21 10.73 -7.95
C GLU A 289 15.90 10.02 -7.60
N TYR A 290 15.77 9.56 -6.35
CA TYR A 290 14.53 9.00 -5.81
C TYR A 290 13.36 10.00 -5.85
N ARG A 291 13.56 11.20 -5.26
CA ARG A 291 12.53 12.26 -5.13
C ARG A 291 12.09 12.85 -6.48
N GLU A 292 12.98 12.93 -7.46
CA GLU A 292 12.70 13.52 -8.78
C GLU A 292 11.96 12.55 -9.74
N GLN A 293 11.57 11.36 -9.29
CA GLN A 293 10.77 10.43 -10.09
C GLN A 293 9.32 10.90 -10.20
N PRO A 294 8.62 10.68 -11.33
CA PRO A 294 7.26 11.20 -11.53
C PRO A 294 6.24 10.90 -10.41
N LEU A 295 6.24 9.69 -9.83
CA LEU A 295 5.34 9.35 -8.72
C LEU A 295 5.71 10.12 -7.45
N GLU A 296 7.00 10.13 -7.11
CA GLU A 296 7.52 10.76 -5.91
C GLU A 296 7.45 12.29 -5.99
N ASP A 297 7.85 12.90 -7.10
CA ASP A 297 7.88 14.36 -7.31
C ASP A 297 6.50 14.97 -7.04
N ASP A 298 5.44 14.39 -7.62
CA ASP A 298 4.07 14.83 -7.42
C ASP A 298 3.54 14.54 -5.99
N ALA A 299 3.94 13.42 -5.38
CA ALA A 299 3.57 13.11 -4.00
C ALA A 299 4.29 14.02 -2.98
N PHE A 300 5.56 14.34 -3.22
CA PHE A 300 6.34 15.29 -2.43
C PHE A 300 5.76 16.70 -2.56
N ASP A 301 5.53 17.18 -3.78
CA ASP A 301 4.89 18.49 -4.01
C ASP A 301 3.54 18.59 -3.27
N THR A 302 2.72 17.53 -3.31
CA THR A 302 1.44 17.49 -2.58
C THR A 302 1.63 17.55 -1.06
N GLY A 303 2.54 16.76 -0.51
CA GLY A 303 2.83 16.78 0.93
C GLY A 303 3.43 18.11 1.39
N ASP A 304 4.32 18.68 0.58
CA ASP A 304 5.02 19.93 0.85
C ASP A 304 4.05 21.13 0.80
N ASP A 305 3.21 21.21 -0.24
CA ASP A 305 2.16 22.23 -0.37
C ASP A 305 1.16 22.11 0.79
N PHE A 306 0.72 20.89 1.16
CA PHE A 306 -0.17 20.70 2.30
C PHE A 306 0.46 21.24 3.60
N ALA A 307 1.71 20.88 3.87
CA ALA A 307 2.41 21.30 5.07
C ALA A 307 2.66 22.82 5.10
N ASP A 308 3.02 23.43 3.97
CA ASP A 308 3.30 24.86 3.88
C ASP A 308 2.03 25.72 3.95
N GLU A 309 0.91 25.22 3.42
CA GLU A 309 -0.33 25.98 3.30
C GLU A 309 -1.30 25.79 4.47
N ILE A 310 -1.25 24.65 5.19
CA ILE A 310 -2.18 24.38 6.29
C ILE A 310 -2.16 25.48 7.35
N THR A 311 -3.33 26.04 7.62
CA THR A 311 -3.54 27.05 8.65
C THR A 311 -3.92 26.44 9.99
N LEU A 312 -3.81 27.22 11.07
CA LEU A 312 -4.31 26.78 12.37
C LEU A 312 -5.81 26.50 12.31
N GLU A 313 -6.57 27.35 11.62
CA GLU A 313 -8.02 27.18 11.47
C GLU A 313 -8.37 25.87 10.74
N GLU A 314 -7.61 25.49 9.72
CA GLU A 314 -7.80 24.20 9.02
C GLU A 314 -7.42 23.02 9.91
N LEU A 315 -6.30 23.10 10.64
CA LEU A 315 -5.95 22.06 11.62
C LEU A 315 -7.05 21.91 12.69
N GLN A 316 -7.64 23.01 13.15
CA GLN A 316 -8.77 22.98 14.09
C GLN A 316 -10.02 22.37 13.48
N GLN A 317 -10.28 22.60 12.19
CA GLN A 317 -11.37 21.95 11.47
C GLN A 317 -11.17 20.44 11.41
N TYR A 318 -9.97 19.95 11.07
CA TYR A 318 -9.67 18.51 11.12
C TYR A 318 -9.85 17.94 12.53
N GLN A 319 -9.51 18.69 13.58
CA GLN A 319 -9.77 18.26 14.95
C GLN A 319 -11.27 18.14 15.28
N GLU A 320 -12.08 19.05 14.78
CA GLU A 320 -13.54 18.99 14.94
C GLU A 320 -14.14 17.80 14.20
N ASP A 321 -13.71 17.55 12.96
CA ASP A 321 -14.21 16.47 12.11
C ASP A 321 -13.78 15.09 12.64
N ALA A 322 -12.54 15.00 13.14
CA ALA A 322 -12.02 13.83 13.87
C ALA A 322 -12.67 13.65 15.27
N GLN A 323 -13.52 14.59 15.71
CA GLN A 323 -14.20 14.57 17.01
C GLN A 323 -13.25 14.58 18.22
N VAL A 324 -12.07 15.19 18.06
CA VAL A 324 -11.09 15.36 19.14
C VAL A 324 -11.18 16.75 19.79
N THR A 325 -10.40 16.99 20.84
CA THR A 325 -10.42 18.29 21.53
C THR A 325 -9.66 19.34 20.72
N VAL A 326 -10.37 20.37 20.27
CA VAL A 326 -9.78 21.50 19.52
C VAL A 326 -8.74 22.24 20.36
N THR A 327 -7.49 22.25 19.90
CA THR A 327 -6.36 22.96 20.49
C THR A 327 -6.32 24.43 20.06
N SER A 328 -5.75 25.29 20.91
CA SER A 328 -5.73 26.76 20.76
C SER A 328 -4.31 27.30 20.66
#